data_AF-A0A0H5D9F1-F1
#
_entry.id   AF-A0A0H5D9F1-F1
#
_cell.length_a   1.000
_cell.length_b   1.000
_cell.length_c   1.000
_cell.angle_alpha   90.00
_cell.angle_beta   90.00
_cell.angle_gamma   90.00
#
_symmetry.space_group_name_H-M   'P 1'
#
loop_
_entity.id
_entity.type
_entity.pdbx_description
1 polymer ?
#
loop_
_entity_poly.entity_id
_entity_poly.type
_entity_poly.pdbx_seq_one_letter_code
_entity_poly.pdbx_strand_id
1 'polypeptide(L)' 'MMSDDDSAAMLDRVARRYMNMSGEEFIARWTAGEWADTDLDSVPGLVDVWAYVPAVR' A
#
# COMPACT_ATOMS: atom_id res chain seq x y z
N MET A 1 1.39 -6.65 20.25
CA MET A 1 0.54 -7.08 19.12
C MET A 1 0.03 -5.79 18.50
N MET A 2 0.47 -5.43 17.30
CA MET A 2 -0.21 -4.35 16.57
C MET A 2 -1.63 -4.84 16.31
N SER A 3 -2.63 -3.98 16.53
CA SER A 3 -3.98 -4.29 16.11
C SER A 3 -4.09 -4.13 14.59
N ASP A 4 -5.09 -4.77 13.99
CA ASP A 4 -5.38 -4.61 12.57
C ASP A 4 -5.64 -3.13 12.20
N ASP A 5 -6.23 -2.37 13.13
CA ASP A 5 -6.47 -0.93 13.01
C ASP A 5 -5.15 -0.13 12.95
N ASP A 6 -4.14 -0.51 13.75
CA ASP A 6 -2.83 0.14 13.73
C ASP A 6 -2.12 -0.11 12.40
N SER A 7 -2.20 -1.33 11.86
CA SER A 7 -1.63 -1.69 10.56
C SER A 7 -2.29 -0.93 9.40
N ALA A 8 -3.62 -0.81 9.43
CA ALA A 8 -4.36 -0.06 8.42
C ALA A 8 -4.02 1.44 8.45
N ALA A 9 -3.87 2.02 9.66
CA ALA A 9 -3.45 3.41 9.81
C ALA A 9 -2.02 3.66 9.31
N MET A 10 -1.11 2.70 9.52
CA MET A 10 0.25 2.79 8.97
C MET A 10 0.26 2.73 7.45
N LEU A 11 -0.50 1.81 6.84
CA LEU A 11 -0.62 1.74 5.39
C LEU A 11 -1.20 3.03 4.81
N ASP A 12 -2.27 3.57 5.40
CA ASP A 12 -2.86 4.84 4.94
C ASP A 12 -1.85 5.99 4.99
N ARG A 13 -1.07 6.08 6.07
CA ARG A 13 -0.02 7.10 6.19
C ARG A 13 1.06 6.97 5.12
N VAL A 14 1.50 5.75 4.82
CA VAL A 14 2.56 5.48 3.84
C VAL A 14 2.05 5.69 2.41
N ALA A 15 0.84 5.21 2.09
CA ALA A 15 0.17 5.43 0.81
C ALA A 15 -0.02 6.92 0.49
N ARG A 16 -0.45 7.71 1.48
CA ARG A 16 -0.58 9.17 1.32
C ARG A 16 0.76 9.83 1.09
N ARG A 17 1.80 9.40 1.81
CA ARG A 17 3.13 10.00 1.74
C ARG A 17 3.80 9.75 0.40
N TYR A 18 3.72 8.53 -0.12
CA TYR A 18 4.53 8.09 -1.25
C TYR A 18 3.77 8.03 -2.58
N MET A 19 2.45 7.83 -2.54
CA MET A 19 1.62 7.67 -3.73
C MET A 19 0.45 8.64 -3.81
N ASN A 20 0.32 9.54 -2.83
CA ASN A 20 -0.72 10.56 -2.77
C ASN A 20 -2.15 9.99 -2.88
N MET A 21 -2.37 8.80 -2.30
CA MET A 21 -3.68 8.12 -2.23
C MET A 21 -3.92 7.54 -0.83
N SER A 22 -5.16 7.19 -0.51
CA SER A 22 -5.45 6.51 0.77
C SER A 22 -4.93 5.07 0.77
N GLY A 23 -4.78 4.49 1.95
CA GLY A 23 -4.43 3.06 2.08
C GLY A 23 -5.50 2.15 1.51
N GLU A 24 -6.78 2.52 1.69
CA GLU A 24 -7.93 1.81 1.11
C GLU A 24 -7.88 1.83 -0.43
N GLU A 25 -7.62 3.00 -1.03
CA GLU A 25 -7.49 3.13 -2.47
C GLU A 25 -6.32 2.30 -3.00
N PHE A 26 -5.18 2.33 -2.31
CA PHE A 26 -4.04 1.49 -2.66
C PHE A 26 -4.41 0.00 -2.67
N ILE A 27 -5.07 -0.50 -1.62
CA ILE A 27 -5.49 -1.92 -1.54
C ILE A 27 -6.49 -2.28 -2.63
N ALA A 28 -7.43 -1.40 -2.95
CA ALA A 28 -8.39 -1.63 -4.03
C ALA A 28 -7.68 -1.81 -5.37
N ARG A 29 -6.75 -0.89 -5.70
CA ARG A 29 -5.94 -0.94 -6.93
C ARG A 29 -5.00 -2.13 -6.98
N TRP A 30 -4.36 -2.45 -5.85
CA TRP A 30 -3.49 -3.61 -5.69
C TRP A 30 -4.26 -4.92 -5.93
N THR A 31 -5.45 -5.04 -5.34
CA THR A 31 -6.30 -6.23 -5.48
C THR A 31 -6.92 -6.35 -6.88
N ALA A 32 -7.14 -5.22 -7.55
CA ALA A 32 -7.55 -5.19 -8.96
C ALA A 32 -6.41 -5.57 -9.93
N GLY A 33 -5.18 -5.71 -9.44
CA GLY A 33 -4.02 -6.07 -10.26
C GLY A 33 -3.44 -4.91 -11.08
N GLU A 34 -3.67 -3.65 -10.67
CA GLU A 34 -3.22 -2.45 -11.39
C GLU A 34 -1.70 -2.45 -11.69
N TRP A 35 -0.92 -3.10 -10.82
CA TRP A 35 0.54 -3.22 -10.94
C TRP A 35 1.04 -4.67 -11.15
N ALA A 36 0.17 -5.60 -11.57
CA ALA A 36 0.55 -7.02 -11.68
C ALA A 36 1.71 -7.29 -12.65
N ASP A 37 1.77 -6.53 -13.75
CA ASP A 37 2.82 -6.62 -14.78
C ASP A 37 3.82 -5.46 -14.72
N THR A 38 3.81 -4.68 -13.64
CA THR A 38 4.67 -3.51 -13.47
C THR A 38 5.81 -3.84 -12.50
N ASP A 39 7.03 -3.48 -12.87
CA ASP A 39 8.15 -3.51 -11.92
C ASP A 39 7.87 -2.52 -10.79
N LEU A 40 7.86 -3.00 -9.54
CA LEU A 40 7.53 -2.17 -8.38
C LEU A 40 8.50 -0.99 -8.24
N ASP A 41 9.77 -1.17 -8.59
CA ASP A 41 10.78 -0.11 -8.55
C ASP A 41 10.57 0.96 -9.64
N SER A 42 9.81 0.64 -10.68
CA SER A 42 9.49 1.57 -11.76
C SER A 42 8.41 2.59 -11.41
N VAL A 43 7.63 2.34 -10.34
CA VAL A 43 6.57 3.24 -9.88
C VAL A 43 7.05 3.91 -8.58
N PRO A 44 7.25 5.24 -8.58
CA PRO A 44 7.68 5.96 -7.39
C PRO A 44 6.76 5.67 -6.20
N GLY A 45 7.36 5.18 -5.11
CA GLY A 45 6.66 4.90 -3.86
C GLY A 45 5.92 3.56 -3.80
N LEU A 46 5.83 2.80 -4.89
CA LEU A 46 5.07 1.54 -4.91
C LEU A 46 5.71 0.47 -4.02
N VAL A 47 7.04 0.30 -4.08
CA VAL A 47 7.76 -0.61 -3.17
C VAL A 47 7.57 -0.22 -1.71
N ASP A 48 7.65 1.07 -1.40
CA ASP A 48 7.50 1.59 -0.04
C ASP A 48 6.12 1.29 0.55
N VAL A 49 5.05 1.39 -0.26
CA VAL A 49 3.68 1.10 0.19
C VAL A 49 3.42 -0.41 0.20
N TRP A 50 3.88 -1.13 -0.83
CA TRP A 50 3.72 -2.58 -0.95
C TRP A 50 4.29 -3.35 0.25
N ALA A 51 5.41 -2.89 0.81
CA ALA A 51 6.04 -3.49 1.97
C ALA A 51 5.12 -3.58 3.21
N TYR A 52 4.06 -2.75 3.27
CA TYR A 52 3.10 -2.73 4.37
C TYR A 52 1.86 -3.60 4.11
N VAL A 53 1.63 -4.06 2.89
CA VAL A 53 0.45 -4.88 2.54
C VAL A 53 0.31 -6.15 3.39
N PRO A 54 1.39 -6.92 3.68
CA PRO A 54 1.27 -8.12 4.50
C PRO A 54 0.84 -7.85 5.95
N ALA A 55 1.01 -6.62 6.46
CA ALA A 55 0.64 -6.27 7.83
C ALA A 55 -0.86 -6.00 8.00
N VAL A 56 -1.59 -5.82 6.90
CA VAL A 56 -3.02 -5.48 6.88
C VAL A 56 -3.88 -6.64 6.35
N ARG A 57 -3.30 -7.84 6.22
CA ARG A 57 -3.95 -9.08 5.77
C ARG A 57 -3.91 -10.14 6.86
#